data_AF-A0A2K8UH85-F1
#
_entry.id   AF-A0A2K8UH85-F1
#
_cell.length_a   1.000
_cell.length_b   1.000
_cell.length_c   1.000
_cell.angle_alpha   90.00
_cell.angle_beta   90.00
_cell.angle_gamma   90.00
#
_symmetry.space_group_name_H-M   'P 1'
#
loop_
_entity.id
_entity.type
_entity.pdbx_description
1 polymer ?
#
loop_
_entity_poly.entity_id
_entity_poly.type
_entity_poly.pdbx_seq_one_letter_code
_entity_poly.pdbx_strand_id
1 'polypeptide(L)'
;MTGIPADDGTRWTLDAAGLLVPFAPPAGDADGRAAPPAIGSLDPAPGAPRATITRRDRAILFLAQGFGTGRLPKAPGTFGTLPGVLLYLLLAGLPLAPYLAVTAALLLIGIPLCGRAARSLGEKDPPSVVWDEIVGYLITMIAIAPSWPAVVAGFAAFRLFDIWKPWPIGWIDRRVGGGLGIMLDDVVAALMALGLMHLGLALVDWI
;
A
#
# COMPACT_ATOMS: atom_id res chain seq x y z
N MET A 1 -29.34 44.33 -10.92
CA MET A 1 -30.54 43.53 -11.19
C MET A 1 -30.20 42.53 -12.28
N THR A 2 -29.71 41.35 -11.91
CA THR A 2 -29.50 40.23 -12.85
C THR A 2 -30.60 39.22 -12.55
N GLY A 3 -31.63 39.20 -13.38
CA GLY A 3 -32.77 38.31 -13.22
C GLY A 3 -32.32 36.86 -13.26
N ILE A 4 -32.80 36.06 -12.30
CA ILE A 4 -32.71 34.61 -12.35
C ILE A 4 -33.61 34.18 -13.53
N PRO A 5 -33.08 33.48 -14.56
CA PRO A 5 -33.91 32.95 -15.63
C PRO A 5 -34.92 31.93 -15.07
N ALA A 6 -36.09 31.85 -15.69
CA ALA A 6 -37.12 30.87 -15.32
C ALA A 6 -36.54 29.44 -15.38
N ASP A 7 -36.95 28.59 -14.43
CA ASP A 7 -36.54 27.19 -14.32
C ASP A 7 -37.10 26.38 -15.51
N ASP A 8 -36.31 26.29 -16.57
CA ASP A 8 -36.58 25.52 -17.79
C ASP A 8 -35.97 24.11 -17.75
N GLY A 9 -35.48 23.68 -16.59
CA GLY A 9 -34.78 22.40 -16.41
C GLY A 9 -33.32 22.40 -16.87
N THR A 10 -32.78 23.53 -17.35
CA THR A 10 -31.37 23.66 -17.72
C THR A 10 -30.49 23.65 -16.47
N ARG A 11 -29.60 22.66 -16.37
CA ARG A 11 -28.55 22.64 -15.34
C ARG A 11 -27.44 23.63 -15.71
N TRP A 12 -26.93 24.37 -14.73
CA TRP A 12 -25.86 25.37 -14.90
C TRP A 12 -24.60 24.95 -14.13
N THR A 13 -23.42 25.31 -14.63
CA THR A 13 -22.12 25.11 -13.97
C THR A 13 -21.24 26.35 -14.12
N LEU A 14 -20.19 26.47 -13.31
CA LEU A 14 -19.15 27.49 -13.47
C LEU A 14 -18.05 26.99 -14.41
N ASP A 15 -17.58 27.85 -15.31
CA ASP A 15 -16.37 27.60 -16.11
C ASP A 15 -15.08 27.94 -15.34
N ALA A 16 -13.91 27.74 -15.97
CA ALA A 16 -12.61 28.02 -15.37
C ALA A 16 -12.38 29.51 -15.01
N ALA A 17 -13.21 30.42 -15.55
CA ALA A 17 -13.18 31.84 -15.26
C ALA A 17 -14.27 32.26 -14.24
N GLY A 18 -15.07 31.33 -13.74
CA GLY A 18 -16.14 31.59 -12.77
C GLY A 18 -17.43 32.15 -13.39
N LEU A 19 -17.64 31.98 -14.70
CA LEU A 19 -18.86 32.38 -15.39
C LEU A 19 -19.89 31.23 -15.40
N LEU A 20 -21.18 31.57 -15.21
CA LEU A 20 -22.29 30.62 -15.32
C LEU A 20 -22.51 30.23 -16.79
N VAL A 21 -22.37 28.95 -17.09
CA VAL A 21 -22.60 28.37 -18.42
C VAL A 21 -23.54 27.16 -18.33
N PRO A 22 -24.31 26.83 -19.38
CA PRO A 22 -25.13 25.62 -19.39
C PRO A 22 -24.28 24.36 -19.23
N PHE A 23 -24.71 23.43 -18.39
CA PHE A 23 -24.03 22.16 -18.17
C PHE A 23 -24.18 21.28 -19.42
N ALA A 24 -23.09 21.13 -20.17
CA ALA A 24 -23.00 20.14 -21.23
C ALA A 24 -22.35 18.86 -20.67
N PRO A 25 -23.07 17.74 -20.56
CA PRO A 25 -22.43 16.47 -20.21
C PRO A 25 -21.39 16.12 -21.28
N PRO A 26 -20.26 15.47 -20.90
CA PRO A 26 -19.29 15.00 -21.89
C PRO A 26 -20.00 14.07 -22.89
N ALA A 27 -19.60 14.15 -24.16
CA ALA A 27 -20.15 13.30 -25.22
C ALA A 27 -20.05 11.83 -24.80
N GLY A 28 -21.19 11.24 -24.46
CA GLY A 28 -21.30 9.82 -24.17
C GLY A 28 -21.14 9.00 -25.44
N ASP A 29 -20.69 7.76 -25.29
CA ASP A 29 -20.89 6.77 -26.33
C ASP A 29 -22.39 6.54 -26.57
N ALA A 30 -22.73 5.99 -27.74
CA ALA A 30 -24.11 5.87 -28.24
C ALA A 30 -25.05 5.02 -27.35
N ASP A 31 -24.54 4.42 -26.27
CA ASP A 31 -25.28 3.53 -25.36
C ASP A 31 -25.60 4.15 -24.00
N GLY A 32 -25.27 5.42 -23.77
CA GLY A 32 -25.65 6.15 -22.54
C GLY A 32 -25.08 5.54 -21.25
N ARG A 33 -24.01 4.75 -21.36
CA ARG A 33 -23.30 4.20 -20.21
C ARG A 33 -22.12 5.10 -19.93
N ALA A 34 -21.98 5.54 -18.68
CA ALA A 34 -20.76 6.24 -18.27
C ALA A 34 -19.56 5.33 -18.59
N ALA A 35 -18.63 5.83 -19.40
CA ALA A 35 -17.38 5.14 -19.67
C ALA A 35 -16.77 4.69 -18.34
N PRO A 36 -16.34 3.41 -18.20
CA PRO A 36 -15.70 2.96 -16.97
C PRO A 36 -14.54 3.92 -16.65
N PRO A 37 -14.42 4.39 -15.40
CA PRO A 37 -13.42 5.38 -15.05
C PRO A 37 -12.04 4.83 -15.44
N ALA A 38 -11.24 5.68 -16.09
CA ALA A 38 -9.88 5.34 -16.44
C ALA A 38 -9.15 4.83 -15.19
N ILE A 39 -8.56 3.64 -15.34
CA ILE A 39 -7.68 2.97 -14.36
C ILE A 39 -6.45 3.86 -14.14
N GLY A 40 -6.60 4.94 -13.35
CA GLY A 40 -5.59 5.97 -13.20
C GLY A 40 -5.93 7.13 -12.27
N SER A 41 -7.22 7.48 -12.09
CA SER A 41 -7.61 8.56 -11.17
C SER A 41 -8.49 8.01 -10.04
N LEU A 42 -7.84 7.57 -8.96
CA LEU A 42 -8.52 7.30 -7.68
C LEU A 42 -8.73 8.58 -6.86
N ASP A 43 -8.60 9.75 -7.47
CA ASP A 43 -8.92 11.00 -6.79
C ASP A 43 -10.45 11.17 -6.81
N PRO A 44 -11.13 11.06 -5.65
CA PRO A 44 -12.56 11.37 -5.60
C PRO A 44 -12.76 12.83 -6.02
N ALA A 45 -13.82 13.08 -6.79
CA ALA A 45 -14.20 14.43 -7.19
C ALA A 45 -14.26 15.35 -5.94
N PRO A 46 -13.72 16.58 -6.01
CA PRO A 46 -13.74 17.50 -4.88
C PRO A 46 -15.18 17.71 -4.37
N GLY A 47 -15.43 17.37 -3.11
CA GLY A 47 -16.76 17.50 -2.49
C GLY A 47 -17.63 16.23 -2.50
N ALA A 48 -17.16 15.10 -3.04
CA ALA A 48 -17.86 13.83 -2.89
C ALA A 48 -17.95 13.44 -1.40
N PRO A 49 -19.13 13.01 -0.88
CA PRO A 49 -19.25 12.57 0.51
C PRO A 49 -18.28 11.40 0.74
N ARG A 50 -17.35 11.57 1.69
CA ARG A 50 -16.43 10.50 2.10
C ARG A 50 -17.26 9.27 2.45
N ALA A 51 -16.99 8.15 1.78
CA ALA A 51 -17.70 6.91 2.03
C ALA A 51 -17.67 6.58 3.53
N THR A 52 -18.85 6.28 4.10
CA THR A 52 -18.97 5.98 5.53
C THR A 52 -18.14 4.75 5.88
N ILE A 53 -17.09 4.91 6.68
CA ILE A 53 -16.24 3.80 7.13
C ILE A 53 -17.07 2.82 7.98
N THR A 54 -17.28 1.61 7.45
CA THR A 54 -18.05 0.56 8.13
C THR A 54 -17.25 -0.08 9.28
N ARG A 55 -17.90 -0.87 10.15
CA ARG A 55 -17.18 -1.66 11.17
C ARG A 55 -16.16 -2.63 10.55
N ARG A 56 -16.48 -3.21 9.39
CA ARG A 56 -15.57 -4.10 8.65
C ARG A 56 -14.34 -3.32 8.15
N ASP A 57 -14.54 -2.10 7.64
CA ASP A 57 -13.44 -1.27 7.17
C ASP A 57 -12.53 -0.84 8.33
N ARG A 58 -13.06 -0.61 9.54
CA ARG A 58 -12.22 -0.36 10.72
C ARG A 58 -11.34 -1.56 11.08
N ALA A 59 -11.87 -2.78 11.00
CA ALA A 59 -11.08 -3.99 11.24
C ALA A 59 -9.99 -4.18 10.17
N ILE A 60 -10.33 -3.94 8.90
CA ILE A 60 -9.37 -3.98 7.79
C ILE A 60 -8.27 -2.94 7.99
N LEU A 61 -8.63 -1.69 8.31
CA LEU A 61 -7.65 -0.64 8.60
C LEU A 61 -6.77 -0.98 9.79
N PHE A 62 -7.34 -1.53 10.86
CA PHE A 62 -6.55 -1.93 12.02
C PHE A 62 -5.48 -2.98 11.67
N LEU A 63 -5.84 -3.98 10.86
CA LEU A 63 -4.87 -4.99 10.39
C LEU A 63 -3.87 -4.39 9.42
N ALA A 64 -4.35 -3.68 8.38
CA ALA A 64 -3.50 -3.08 7.35
C ALA A 64 -2.49 -2.07 7.93
N GLN A 65 -2.86 -1.39 9.02
CA GLN A 65 -2.00 -0.44 9.72
C GLN A 65 -1.14 -1.07 10.82
N GLY A 66 -0.90 -2.39 10.74
CA GLY A 66 0.00 -3.11 11.65
C GLY A 66 -0.45 -3.03 13.10
N PHE A 67 -1.74 -3.25 13.38
CA PHE A 67 -2.34 -3.15 14.72
C PHE A 67 -2.23 -1.74 15.32
N GLY A 68 -2.15 -0.71 14.47
CA GLY A 68 -2.09 0.70 14.85
C GLY A 68 -0.68 1.30 14.87
N THR A 69 0.36 0.50 14.64
CA THR A 69 1.76 0.98 14.58
C THR A 69 2.01 1.93 13.41
N GLY A 70 1.39 1.67 12.25
CA GLY A 70 1.48 2.56 11.08
C GLY A 70 0.81 3.92 11.26
N ARG A 71 0.07 4.15 12.37
CA ARG A 71 -0.55 5.45 12.67
C ARG A 71 0.36 6.40 13.46
N LEU A 72 1.58 5.97 13.80
CA LEU A 72 2.49 6.79 14.60
C LEU A 72 3.06 7.95 13.77
N PRO A 73 3.04 9.20 14.29
CA PRO A 73 3.31 10.41 13.51
C PRO A 73 4.78 10.63 13.15
N LYS A 74 5.72 9.92 13.80
CA LYS A 74 7.16 10.06 13.58
C LYS A 74 7.70 8.71 13.09
N ALA A 75 8.00 8.61 11.81
CA ALA A 75 8.50 7.40 11.13
C ALA A 75 7.51 6.21 11.14
N PRO A 76 6.33 6.34 10.49
CA PRO A 76 5.33 5.27 10.42
C PRO A 76 5.92 3.96 9.89
N GLY A 77 6.86 4.00 8.93
CA GLY A 77 7.51 2.79 8.43
C GLY A 77 8.47 2.10 9.42
N THR A 78 9.19 2.86 10.26
CA THR A 78 10.06 2.23 11.28
C THR A 78 9.21 1.47 12.30
N PHE A 79 8.14 2.09 12.80
CA PHE A 79 7.24 1.44 13.76
C PHE A 79 6.34 0.41 13.10
N GLY A 80 5.99 0.60 11.83
CA GLY A 80 5.15 -0.29 11.02
C GLY A 80 5.80 -1.62 10.71
N THR A 81 7.13 -1.64 10.60
CA THR A 81 7.90 -2.88 10.42
C THR A 81 8.10 -3.66 11.74
N LEU A 82 7.94 -3.05 12.93
CA LEU A 82 8.15 -3.73 14.23
C LEU A 82 7.22 -4.94 14.48
N PRO A 83 5.92 -4.92 14.14
CA PRO A 83 5.11 -6.13 14.15
C PRO A 83 5.68 -7.26 13.29
N GLY A 84 6.36 -6.94 12.18
CA GLY A 84 7.09 -7.91 11.36
C GLY A 84 8.26 -8.54 12.12
N VAL A 85 9.04 -7.73 12.86
CA VAL A 85 10.12 -8.23 13.74
C VAL A 85 9.57 -9.17 14.80
N LEU A 86 8.50 -8.78 15.48
CA LEU A 86 7.85 -9.60 16.50
C LEU A 86 7.34 -10.92 15.90
N LEU A 87 6.67 -10.86 14.74
CA LEU A 87 6.14 -12.02 14.07
C LEU A 87 7.26 -12.96 13.59
N TYR A 88 8.36 -12.43 13.07
CA TYR A 88 9.54 -13.22 12.75
C TYR A 88 10.04 -13.99 13.97
N LEU A 89 10.23 -13.33 15.12
CA LEU A 89 10.73 -13.98 16.34
C LEU A 89 9.82 -15.11 16.81
N LEU A 90 8.50 -14.98 16.64
CA LEU A 90 7.53 -16.05 16.94
C LEU A 90 7.61 -17.21 15.94
N LEU A 91 7.94 -16.95 14.68
CA LEU A 91 8.01 -17.95 13.61
C LEU A 91 9.41 -18.55 13.43
N ALA A 92 10.47 -17.95 13.98
CA ALA A 92 11.86 -18.31 13.72
C ALA A 92 12.23 -19.73 14.18
N GLY A 93 11.46 -20.32 15.10
CA GLY A 93 11.62 -21.72 15.53
C GLY A 93 10.94 -22.74 14.61
N LEU A 94 10.17 -22.31 13.61
CA LEU A 94 9.50 -23.20 12.68
C LEU A 94 10.50 -23.77 11.65
N PRO A 95 10.28 -25.02 11.17
CA PRO A 95 10.95 -25.49 9.97
C PRO A 95 10.65 -24.57 8.77
N LEU A 96 11.52 -24.60 7.75
CA LEU A 96 11.41 -23.70 6.61
C LEU A 96 10.05 -23.78 5.89
N ALA A 97 9.52 -24.98 5.67
CA ALA A 97 8.26 -25.16 4.95
C ALA A 97 7.05 -24.44 5.61
N PRO A 98 6.74 -24.64 6.91
CA PRO A 98 5.68 -23.88 7.57
C PRO A 98 5.95 -22.38 7.67
N TYR A 99 7.22 -21.96 7.83
CA TYR A 99 7.57 -20.53 7.79
C TYR A 99 7.18 -19.90 6.44
N LEU A 100 7.55 -20.55 5.33
CA LEU A 100 7.20 -20.11 3.98
C LEU A 100 5.69 -20.13 3.75
N ALA A 101 4.99 -21.15 4.26
CA ALA A 101 3.53 -21.24 4.13
C ALA A 101 2.81 -20.07 4.83
N VAL A 102 3.24 -19.72 6.06
CA VAL A 102 2.68 -18.57 6.79
C VAL A 102 2.99 -17.26 6.05
N THR A 103 4.24 -17.07 5.62
CA THR A 103 4.66 -15.86 4.89
C THR A 103 3.88 -15.69 3.58
N ALA A 104 3.72 -16.78 2.81
CA ALA A 104 2.92 -16.77 1.58
C ALA A 104 1.44 -16.48 1.84
N ALA A 105 0.86 -17.02 2.91
CA ALA A 105 -0.52 -16.73 3.28
C ALA A 105 -0.72 -15.24 3.63
N LEU A 106 0.20 -14.65 4.41
CA LEU A 106 0.15 -13.23 4.76
C LEU A 106 0.33 -12.32 3.53
N LEU A 107 1.20 -12.71 2.59
CA LEU A 107 1.36 -12.04 1.32
C LEU A 107 0.06 -12.03 0.51
N LEU A 108 -0.58 -13.20 0.33
CA LEU A 108 -1.82 -13.33 -0.43
C LEU A 108 -2.99 -12.59 0.22
N ILE A 109 -3.07 -12.59 1.56
CA ILE A 109 -4.06 -11.81 2.32
C ILE A 109 -3.80 -10.31 2.20
N GLY A 110 -2.52 -9.90 2.14
CA GLY A 110 -2.10 -8.51 2.06
C GLY A 110 -2.65 -7.78 0.83
N ILE A 111 -2.67 -8.44 -0.33
CA ILE A 111 -3.12 -7.82 -1.60
C ILE A 111 -4.54 -7.22 -1.50
N PRO A 112 -5.60 -7.97 -1.15
CA PRO A 112 -6.92 -7.39 -0.98
C PRO A 112 -7.02 -6.49 0.25
N LEU A 113 -6.24 -6.76 1.30
CA LEU A 113 -6.25 -5.99 2.55
C LEU A 113 -5.73 -4.56 2.35
N CYS A 114 -4.50 -4.41 1.83
CA CYS A 114 -3.89 -3.13 1.50
C CYS A 114 -4.71 -2.39 0.44
N GLY A 115 -5.19 -3.10 -0.59
CA GLY A 115 -6.03 -2.51 -1.63
C GLY A 115 -7.35 -1.95 -1.08
N ARG A 116 -7.96 -2.62 -0.08
CA ARG A 116 -9.17 -2.10 0.56
C ARG A 116 -8.86 -0.97 1.54
N ALA A 117 -7.76 -1.04 2.28
CA ALA A 117 -7.30 0.04 3.15
C ALA A 117 -7.05 1.34 2.37
N ALA A 118 -6.33 1.26 1.25
CA ALA A 118 -6.08 2.39 0.35
C ALA A 118 -7.38 3.04 -0.14
N ARG A 119 -8.35 2.23 -0.59
CA ARG A 119 -9.68 2.73 -0.98
C ARG A 119 -10.46 3.36 0.18
N SER A 120 -10.36 2.81 1.38
CA SER A 120 -11.03 3.36 2.57
C SER A 120 -10.41 4.67 3.05
N LEU A 121 -9.11 4.86 2.85
CA LEU A 121 -8.41 6.11 3.17
C LEU A 121 -8.51 7.15 2.04
N GLY A 122 -8.82 6.72 0.81
CA GLY A 122 -8.91 7.62 -0.35
C GLY A 122 -7.54 8.10 -0.82
N GLU A 123 -6.48 7.36 -0.48
CA GLU A 123 -5.10 7.68 -0.82
C GLU A 123 -4.48 6.51 -1.59
N LYS A 124 -3.74 6.83 -2.64
CA LYS A 124 -2.92 5.84 -3.35
C LYS A 124 -1.67 5.61 -2.50
N ASP A 125 -1.50 4.37 -2.04
CA ASP A 125 -0.39 3.93 -1.18
C ASP A 125 -0.24 4.76 0.11
N PRO A 126 -1.20 4.64 1.05
CA PRO A 126 -1.20 5.45 2.27
C PRO A 126 -0.04 5.03 3.19
N PRO A 127 0.83 5.96 3.66
CA PRO A 127 2.00 5.63 4.50
C PRO A 127 1.68 4.95 5.85
N SER A 128 0.40 4.90 6.22
CA SER A 128 -0.05 4.23 7.45
C SER A 128 -0.36 2.74 7.24
N VAL A 129 -0.52 2.30 5.99
CA VAL A 129 -0.63 0.89 5.62
C VAL A 129 0.79 0.32 5.64
N VAL A 130 1.03 -0.68 6.47
CA VAL A 130 2.37 -1.22 6.76
C VAL A 130 2.37 -2.75 6.75
N TRP A 131 1.32 -3.36 6.19
CA TRP A 131 1.18 -4.81 6.13
C TRP A 131 2.16 -5.44 5.13
N ASP A 132 2.36 -4.77 4.00
CA ASP A 132 3.46 -4.95 3.08
C ASP A 132 4.82 -4.96 3.80
N GLU A 133 5.09 -3.99 4.67
CA GLU A 133 6.36 -3.92 5.41
C GLU A 133 6.55 -5.10 6.37
N ILE A 134 5.47 -5.51 7.05
CA ILE A 134 5.45 -6.69 7.94
C ILE A 134 5.81 -7.95 7.16
N VAL A 135 5.19 -8.14 5.99
CA VAL A 135 5.43 -9.30 5.12
C VAL A 135 6.81 -9.23 4.48
N GLY A 136 7.26 -8.05 4.05
CA GLY A 136 8.59 -7.82 3.48
C GLY A 136 9.69 -8.16 4.47
N TYR A 137 9.52 -7.80 5.75
CA TYR A 137 10.46 -8.22 6.78
C TYR A 137 10.54 -9.74 6.97
N LEU A 138 9.41 -10.45 6.92
CA LEU A 138 9.41 -11.93 6.96
C LEU A 138 10.16 -12.52 5.76
N ILE A 139 9.91 -11.99 4.55
CA ILE A 139 10.62 -12.45 3.35
C ILE A 139 12.13 -12.23 3.48
N THR A 140 12.55 -11.09 4.02
CA THR A 140 13.97 -10.76 4.25
C THR A 140 14.66 -11.78 5.18
N MET A 141 13.92 -12.36 6.12
CA MET A 141 14.45 -13.27 7.14
C MET A 141 14.30 -14.76 6.78
N ILE A 142 13.88 -15.10 5.55
CA ILE A 142 13.77 -16.48 5.10
C ILE A 142 15.11 -17.21 5.28
N ALA A 143 15.06 -18.33 6.02
CA ALA A 143 16.23 -19.17 6.32
C ALA A 143 17.37 -18.45 7.06
N ILE A 144 17.09 -17.33 7.74
CA ILE A 144 18.04 -16.64 8.62
C ILE A 144 17.77 -17.06 10.07
N ALA A 145 18.80 -17.61 10.74
CA ALA A 145 18.71 -17.99 12.14
C ALA A 145 18.57 -16.76 13.06
N PRO A 146 17.72 -16.82 14.10
CA PRO A 146 17.46 -15.66 14.95
C PRO A 146 18.68 -15.33 15.80
N SER A 147 19.23 -14.14 15.60
CA SER A 147 20.21 -13.50 16.47
C SER A 147 19.98 -11.98 16.45
N TRP A 148 20.33 -11.27 17.53
CA TRP A 148 20.19 -9.81 17.56
C TRP A 148 20.92 -9.11 16.40
N PRO A 149 22.16 -9.49 16.03
CA PRO A 149 22.81 -8.95 14.85
C PRO A 149 22.02 -9.21 13.57
N ALA A 150 21.52 -10.44 13.36
CA ALA A 150 20.76 -10.78 12.15
C ALA A 150 19.42 -10.04 12.08
N VAL A 151 18.71 -9.88 13.21
CA VAL A 151 17.46 -9.11 13.29
C VAL A 151 17.69 -7.63 12.94
N VAL A 152 18.72 -7.02 13.52
CA VAL A 152 19.05 -5.61 13.25
C VAL A 152 19.53 -5.43 11.81
N ALA A 153 20.38 -6.33 11.32
CA ALA A 153 20.88 -6.30 9.95
C ALA A 153 19.76 -6.51 8.93
N GLY A 154 18.86 -7.48 9.16
CA GLY A 154 17.70 -7.72 8.30
C GLY A 154 16.75 -6.53 8.26
N PHE A 155 16.52 -5.90 9.42
CA PHE A 155 15.71 -4.67 9.51
C PHE A 155 16.33 -3.55 8.69
N ALA A 156 17.62 -3.29 8.90
CA ALA A 156 18.35 -2.25 8.18
C ALA A 156 18.40 -2.53 6.67
N ALA A 157 18.66 -3.77 6.27
CA ALA A 157 18.72 -4.19 4.86
C ALA A 157 17.36 -4.03 4.17
N PHE A 158 16.28 -4.51 4.79
CA PHE A 158 14.92 -4.34 4.26
C PHE A 158 14.58 -2.86 4.09
N ARG A 159 14.74 -2.06 5.14
CA ARG A 159 14.45 -0.62 5.09
C ARG A 159 15.32 0.12 4.08
N LEU A 160 16.58 -0.29 3.90
CA LEU A 160 17.44 0.29 2.88
C LEU A 160 16.83 0.13 1.47
N PHE A 161 16.39 -1.07 1.11
CA PHE A 161 15.82 -1.33 -0.22
C PHE A 161 14.42 -0.74 -0.39
N ASP A 162 13.58 -0.81 0.64
CA ASP A 162 12.24 -0.21 0.64
C ASP A 162 12.30 1.33 0.51
N ILE A 163 13.19 2.00 1.24
CA ILE A 163 13.31 3.47 1.16
C ILE A 163 13.99 3.90 -0.15
N TRP A 164 15.03 3.18 -0.57
CA TRP A 164 15.80 3.57 -1.75
C TRP A 164 15.08 3.26 -3.07
N LYS A 165 14.25 2.20 -3.09
CA LYS A 165 13.54 1.69 -4.28
C LYS A 165 14.42 1.61 -5.55
N PRO A 166 15.61 0.98 -5.52
CA PRO A 166 16.43 0.80 -6.72
C PRO A 166 15.67 0.02 -7.80
N TRP A 167 16.13 0.10 -9.05
CA TRP A 167 15.57 -0.74 -10.10
C TRP A 167 15.72 -2.23 -9.71
N PRO A 168 14.66 -3.06 -9.83
CA PRO A 168 13.37 -2.82 -10.50
C PRO A 168 12.22 -2.30 -9.62
N ILE A 169 12.41 -2.10 -8.31
CA ILE A 169 11.37 -1.72 -7.32
C ILE A 169 10.62 -0.46 -7.77
N GLY A 170 11.35 0.65 -7.99
CA GLY A 170 10.72 1.91 -8.40
C GLY A 170 10.04 1.85 -9.78
N TRP A 171 10.42 0.91 -10.65
CA TRP A 171 9.72 0.72 -11.93
C TRP A 171 8.36 0.03 -11.75
N ILE A 172 8.29 -0.94 -10.83
CA ILE A 172 7.05 -1.67 -10.50
C ILE A 172 6.06 -0.74 -9.81
N ASP A 173 6.51 -0.04 -8.77
CA ASP A 173 5.70 0.94 -8.00
C ASP A 173 4.98 1.94 -8.91
N ARG A 174 5.68 2.43 -9.95
CA ARG A 174 5.10 3.37 -10.92
C ARG A 174 4.08 2.76 -11.89
N ARG A 175 4.08 1.45 -12.11
CA ARG A 175 3.28 0.77 -13.16
C ARG A 175 2.16 -0.10 -12.62
N VAL A 176 2.31 -0.64 -11.41
CA VAL A 176 1.34 -1.54 -10.80
C VAL A 176 0.63 -0.78 -9.69
N GLY A 177 -0.69 -0.59 -9.85
CA GLY A 177 -1.50 0.14 -8.88
C GLY A 177 -2.29 -0.78 -7.93
N GLY A 178 -2.86 -0.16 -6.89
CA GLY A 178 -3.71 -0.84 -5.92
C GLY A 178 -2.93 -1.77 -4.99
N GLY A 179 -3.64 -2.66 -4.30
CA GLY A 179 -3.02 -3.53 -3.29
C GLY A 179 -1.98 -4.51 -3.83
N LEU A 180 -2.02 -4.85 -5.12
CA LEU A 180 -0.95 -5.63 -5.74
C LEU A 180 0.34 -4.81 -5.86
N GLY A 181 0.23 -3.54 -6.25
CA GLY A 181 1.38 -2.64 -6.34
C GLY A 181 2.06 -2.48 -4.99
N ILE A 182 1.26 -2.15 -3.96
CA ILE A 182 1.69 -1.95 -2.56
C ILE A 182 2.40 -3.20 -1.99
N MET A 183 1.92 -4.42 -2.30
CA MET A 183 2.61 -5.61 -1.81
C MET A 183 3.85 -5.96 -2.64
N LEU A 184 3.85 -5.67 -3.93
CA LEU A 184 4.85 -6.19 -4.86
C LEU A 184 6.17 -5.42 -4.80
N ASP A 185 6.15 -4.10 -4.61
CA ASP A 185 7.37 -3.31 -4.48
C ASP A 185 8.15 -3.70 -3.20
N ASP A 186 7.46 -3.89 -2.08
CA ASP A 186 8.03 -4.39 -0.82
C ASP A 186 8.54 -5.83 -0.91
N VAL A 187 7.83 -6.71 -1.62
CA VAL A 187 8.32 -8.08 -1.89
C VAL A 187 9.64 -8.03 -2.64
N VAL A 188 9.76 -7.17 -3.65
CA VAL A 188 10.99 -7.06 -4.45
C VAL A 188 12.12 -6.47 -3.59
N ALA A 189 11.84 -5.45 -2.78
CA ALA A 189 12.78 -4.91 -1.80
C ALA A 189 13.26 -5.99 -0.82
N ALA A 190 12.34 -6.80 -0.30
CA ALA A 190 12.64 -7.89 0.62
C ALA A 190 13.46 -9.01 -0.02
N LEU A 191 13.22 -9.36 -1.28
CA LEU A 191 14.05 -10.36 -1.99
C LEU A 191 15.48 -9.86 -2.20
N MET A 192 15.67 -8.57 -2.48
CA MET A 192 17.00 -7.95 -2.55
C MET A 192 17.69 -7.96 -1.17
N ALA A 193 16.95 -7.62 -0.12
CA ALA A 193 17.44 -7.68 1.27
C ALA A 193 17.81 -9.11 1.69
N LEU A 194 16.98 -10.10 1.36
CA LEU A 194 17.24 -11.52 1.60
C LEU A 194 18.56 -11.96 0.95
N GLY A 195 18.76 -11.60 -0.33
CA GLY A 195 20.01 -11.89 -1.04
C GLY A 195 21.22 -11.25 -0.36
N LEU A 196 21.09 -9.99 0.08
CA LEU A 196 22.14 -9.29 0.81
C LEU A 196 22.46 -9.95 2.16
N MET A 197 21.44 -10.40 2.90
CA MET A 197 21.60 -11.09 4.18
C MET A 197 22.34 -12.42 4.02
N HIS A 198 21.95 -13.24 3.05
CA HIS A 198 22.62 -14.51 2.75
C HIS A 198 24.05 -14.31 2.25
N LEU A 199 24.31 -13.27 1.43
CA LEU A 199 25.66 -12.92 1.03
C LEU A 199 26.51 -12.52 2.24
N GLY A 200 25.98 -11.70 3.15
CA GLY A 200 26.66 -11.31 4.37
C GLY A 200 27.04 -12.49 5.26
N LEU A 201 26.10 -13.43 5.48
CA LEU A 201 26.36 -14.66 6.25
C LEU A 201 27.43 -15.53 5.57
N ALA A 202 27.33 -15.74 4.26
CA ALA A 202 28.31 -16.54 3.52
C ALA A 202 29.73 -15.96 3.60
N LEU A 203 29.86 -14.63 3.64
CA LEU A 203 31.15 -13.95 3.82
C LEU A 203 31.70 -14.08 5.25
N VAL A 204 30.83 -14.06 6.26
CA VAL A 204 31.23 -14.26 7.66
C VAL A 204 31.67 -15.69 7.91
N ASP A 205 30.93 -16.67 7.39
CA ASP A 205 31.26 -18.11 7.55
C ASP A 205 32.54 -18.50 6.80
N TRP A 206 32.96 -17.69 5.83
CA TRP A 206 34.19 -17.89 5.05
C TRP A 206 35.47 -17.40 5.77
N ILE A 207 35.35 -16.48 6.74
CA ILE A 207 36.47 -15.85 7.46
C ILE A 207 36.78 -16.61 8.75
#